data_AF-A0A9E2NDP2-F1
#
_entry.id   AF-A0A9E2NDP2-F1
#
_cell.length_a   1.000
_cell.length_b   1.000
_cell.length_c   1.000
_cell.angle_alpha   90.00
_cell.angle_beta   90.00
_cell.angle_gamma   90.00
#
_symmetry.space_group_name_H-M   'P 1'
#
loop_
_entity.id
_entity.type
_entity.pdbx_description
1 polymer ?
#
loop_
_entity_poly.entity_id
_entity_poly.type
_entity_poly.pdbx_seq_one_letter_code
_entity_poly.pdbx_strand_id
1 'polypeptide(L)'
;FQGLMTDPREALTDFLYDRLSGSLREQGYRAQEVDAVMSLRPTRLADVARRLEAVRTFAAMPESAALAAANKRIGNILKKADAVDAKVNPALLQEPAEQALHQALLAVSPKAQAHWDAGDYTANLQALAVLREPVDAFFDGVMVNAEAMDLRLNRQGLLKMLHLAMNRVADLSRLAA
;
A
#
# COMPACT_ATOMS: atom_id res chain seq x y z
N PHE A 1 -24.27 38.76 8.99
CA PHE A 1 -22.84 38.51 9.28
C PHE A 1 -22.59 37.08 9.79
N GLN A 2 -22.96 36.03 9.04
CA GLN A 2 -22.74 34.64 9.45
C GLN A 2 -22.39 33.75 8.23
N GLY A 3 -21.28 34.03 7.56
CA GLY A 3 -20.88 33.25 6.37
C GLY A 3 -19.40 33.24 5.99
N LEU A 4 -18.52 33.79 6.84
CA LEU A 4 -17.09 33.93 6.52
C LEU A 4 -16.21 33.49 7.70
N MET A 5 -16.53 32.35 8.30
CA MET A 5 -15.53 31.60 9.07
C MET A 5 -15.24 30.33 8.30
N THR A 6 -14.47 30.48 7.22
CA THR A 6 -13.73 29.36 6.62
C THR A 6 -12.91 28.75 7.74
N ASP A 7 -13.13 27.48 8.05
CA ASP A 7 -12.38 26.80 9.09
C ASP A 7 -10.89 26.81 8.75
N PRO A 8 -10.04 27.60 9.45
CA PRO A 8 -8.64 27.76 9.07
C PRO A 8 -7.82 26.50 9.35
N ARG A 9 -8.42 25.50 10.03
CA ARG A 9 -7.75 24.25 10.40
C ARG A 9 -7.27 23.47 9.17
N GLU A 10 -8.05 23.44 8.08
CA GLU A 10 -7.63 22.75 6.85
C GLU A 10 -6.44 23.47 6.19
N ALA A 11 -6.54 24.78 5.98
CA ALA A 11 -5.46 25.57 5.39
C ALA A 11 -4.17 25.53 6.21
N LEU A 12 -4.27 25.56 7.55
CA LEU A 12 -3.12 25.41 8.43
C LEU A 12 -2.52 24.01 8.34
N THR A 13 -3.35 22.98 8.28
CA THR A 13 -2.90 21.59 8.18
C THR A 13 -2.16 21.35 6.86
N ASP A 14 -2.70 21.84 5.75
CA ASP A 14 -2.05 21.76 4.44
C ASP A 14 -0.71 22.51 4.44
N PHE A 15 -0.65 23.72 5.01
CA PHE A 15 0.60 24.46 5.17
C PHE A 15 1.65 23.69 5.99
N LEU A 16 1.24 23.03 7.09
CA LEU A 16 2.14 22.23 7.91
C LEU A 16 2.69 21.02 7.14
N TYR A 17 1.85 20.33 6.37
CA TYR A 17 2.28 19.20 5.55
C TYR A 17 3.21 19.65 4.40
N ASP A 18 2.95 20.80 3.78
CA ASP A 18 3.82 21.36 2.74
C ASP A 18 5.18 21.74 3.31
N ARG A 19 5.21 22.39 4.48
CA ARG A 19 6.46 22.75 5.16
C ARG A 19 7.25 21.53 5.62
N LEU A 20 6.57 20.52 6.16
CA LEU A 20 7.21 19.27 6.54
C LEU A 20 7.80 18.57 5.31
N SER A 21 7.05 18.49 4.20
CA SER A 21 7.53 17.92 2.95
C SER A 21 8.78 18.63 2.42
N GLY A 22 8.78 19.96 2.46
CA GLY A 22 9.95 20.78 2.08
C GLY A 22 11.17 20.49 2.94
N SER A 23 11.01 20.50 4.27
CA SER A 23 12.10 20.23 5.21
C SER A 23 12.68 18.83 5.06
N LEU A 24 11.85 17.82 4.80
CA LEU A 24 12.31 16.45 4.56
C LEU A 24 13.12 16.35 3.26
N ARG A 25 12.73 17.05 2.20
CA ARG A 25 13.51 17.11 0.96
C ARG A 25 14.86 17.79 1.17
N GLU A 26 14.91 18.85 1.98
CA GLU A 26 16.16 19.51 2.39
C GLU A 26 17.08 18.58 3.21
N GLN A 27 16.51 17.66 3.98
CA GLN A 27 17.25 16.62 4.72
C GLN A 27 17.79 15.49 3.81
N GLY A 28 17.53 15.52 2.51
CA GLY A 28 18.08 14.59 1.52
C GLY A 28 17.18 13.41 1.15
N TYR A 29 15.92 13.39 1.60
CA TYR A 29 14.94 12.41 1.13
C TYR A 29 14.51 12.69 -0.31
N ARG A 30 14.28 11.63 -1.09
CA ARG A 30 13.81 11.76 -2.47
C ARG A 30 12.36 12.23 -2.48
N ALA A 31 11.99 13.00 -3.51
CA ALA A 31 10.61 13.47 -3.66
C ALA A 31 9.58 12.34 -3.61
N GLN A 32 9.87 11.20 -4.26
CA GLN A 32 9.00 10.02 -4.26
C GLN A 32 8.81 9.39 -2.87
N GLU A 33 9.86 9.37 -2.03
CA GLU A 33 9.80 8.81 -0.67
C GLU A 33 8.93 9.69 0.23
N VAL A 34 9.11 11.01 0.13
CA VAL A 34 8.30 12.01 0.82
C VAL A 34 6.85 11.92 0.37
N ASP A 35 6.61 11.88 -0.93
CA ASP A 35 5.26 11.83 -1.49
C ASP A 35 4.54 10.52 -1.11
N ALA A 36 5.25 9.39 -1.05
CA ALA A 36 4.71 8.10 -0.62
C ALA A 36 4.17 8.15 0.82
N VAL A 37 4.90 8.77 1.75
CA VAL A 37 4.46 8.87 3.16
C VAL A 37 3.41 9.96 3.35
N MET A 38 3.62 11.14 2.76
CA MET A 38 2.80 12.33 3.00
C MET A 38 1.43 12.24 2.35
N SER A 39 1.30 11.48 1.26
CA SER A 39 0.00 11.24 0.61
C SER A 39 -1.03 10.53 1.49
N LEU A 40 -0.57 9.76 2.47
CA LEU A 40 -1.44 9.11 3.45
C LEU A 40 -1.93 10.07 4.55
N ARG A 41 -1.46 11.33 4.57
CA ARG A 41 -1.77 12.35 5.59
C ARG A 41 -1.71 11.78 7.02
N PRO A 42 -0.53 11.29 7.45
CA PRO A 42 -0.39 10.61 8.74
C PRO A 42 -0.75 11.55 9.89
N THR A 43 -1.73 11.14 10.71
CA THR A 43 -2.19 11.93 11.87
C THR A 43 -1.10 12.16 12.93
N ARG A 44 -0.13 11.23 13.01
CA ARG A 44 0.98 11.28 13.95
C ARG A 44 2.28 11.63 13.22
N LEU A 45 2.60 12.93 13.19
CA LEU A 45 3.79 13.44 12.50
C LEU A 45 5.11 12.86 13.03
N ALA A 46 5.14 12.44 14.30
CA ALA A 46 6.30 11.78 14.90
C ALA A 46 6.69 10.45 14.21
N ASP A 47 5.72 9.79 13.56
CA ASP A 47 5.95 8.53 12.86
C ASP A 47 6.50 8.76 11.44
N VAL A 48 6.41 9.98 10.90
CA VAL A 48 6.80 10.30 9.51
C VAL A 48 8.26 9.97 9.25
N ALA A 49 9.17 10.32 10.17
CA ALA A 49 10.58 10.01 10.03
C ALA A 49 10.85 8.49 9.94
N ARG A 50 10.20 7.70 10.81
CA ARG A 50 10.35 6.23 10.80
C ARG A 50 9.73 5.59 9.55
N ARG A 51 8.59 6.13 9.09
CA ARG A 51 7.95 5.69 7.83
C ARG A 51 8.83 6.00 6.63
N LEU A 52 9.47 7.16 6.61
CA LEU A 52 10.41 7.54 5.54
C LEU A 52 11.63 6.63 5.52
N GLU A 53 12.21 6.34 6.69
CA GLU A 53 13.32 5.40 6.79
C GLU A 53 12.92 4.00 6.31
N ALA A 54 11.72 3.54 6.66
CA ALA A 54 11.17 2.28 6.19
C ALA A 54 11.00 2.27 4.66
N VAL A 55 10.42 3.34 4.10
CA VAL A 55 10.25 3.51 2.65
C VAL A 55 11.59 3.55 1.93
N ARG A 56 12.58 4.26 2.48
CA ARG A 56 13.92 4.34 1.91
C ARG A 56 14.61 2.98 1.91
N THR A 57 14.53 2.26 3.02
CA THR A 57 15.05 0.89 3.15
C THR A 57 14.38 -0.04 2.14
N PHE A 58 13.06 -0.01 2.06
CA PHE A 58 12.29 -0.77 1.07
C PHE A 58 12.69 -0.40 -0.36
N ALA A 59 12.78 0.89 -0.69
CA ALA A 59 13.16 1.39 -2.01
C ALA A 59 14.55 0.93 -2.46
N ALA A 60 15.46 0.63 -1.52
CA ALA A 60 16.77 0.08 -1.83
C ALA A 60 16.77 -1.45 -2.10
N MET A 61 15.68 -2.15 -1.78
CA MET A 61 15.55 -3.59 -2.01
C MET A 61 15.30 -3.91 -3.49
N PRO A 62 15.85 -5.01 -4.02
CA PRO A 62 15.63 -5.40 -5.42
C PRO A 62 14.17 -5.74 -5.73
N GLU A 63 13.39 -6.17 -4.73
CA GLU A 63 11.98 -6.52 -4.88
C GLU A 63 11.05 -5.30 -4.96
N SER A 64 11.51 -4.13 -4.50
CA SER A 64 10.66 -2.94 -4.34
C SER A 64 10.07 -2.45 -5.66
N ALA A 65 10.88 -2.40 -6.73
CA ALA A 65 10.40 -1.94 -8.02
C ALA A 65 9.25 -2.80 -8.55
N ALA A 66 9.37 -4.13 -8.42
CA ALA A 66 8.34 -5.07 -8.82
C ALA A 66 7.07 -4.92 -7.98
N LEU A 67 7.22 -4.87 -6.66
CA LEU A 67 6.09 -4.70 -5.73
C LEU A 67 5.39 -3.36 -5.88
N ALA A 68 6.11 -2.26 -6.08
CA ALA A 68 5.55 -0.95 -6.33
C ALA A 68 4.74 -0.93 -7.64
N ALA A 69 5.29 -1.53 -8.72
CA ALA A 69 4.60 -1.65 -10.00
C ALA A 69 3.34 -2.51 -9.89
N ALA A 70 3.42 -3.64 -9.19
CA ALA A 70 2.27 -4.48 -8.90
C ALA A 70 1.20 -3.71 -8.10
N ASN A 71 1.59 -2.97 -7.06
CA ASN A 71 0.68 -2.16 -6.25
C ASN A 71 -0.03 -1.07 -7.08
N LYS A 72 0.69 -0.39 -7.99
CA LYS A 72 0.12 0.57 -8.95
C LYS A 72 -0.88 -0.10 -9.89
N ARG A 73 -0.57 -1.29 -10.41
CA ARG A 73 -1.48 -2.09 -11.23
C ARG A 73 -2.73 -2.49 -10.45
N ILE A 74 -2.59 -2.96 -9.23
CA ILE A 74 -3.70 -3.31 -8.34
C ILE A 74 -4.61 -2.11 -8.10
N GLY A 75 -4.03 -0.95 -7.75
CA GLY A 75 -4.78 0.28 -7.56
C GLY A 75 -5.60 0.67 -8.79
N ASN A 76 -5.03 0.52 -10.00
CA ASN A 76 -5.74 0.79 -11.25
C ASN A 76 -6.87 -0.21 -11.54
N ILE A 77 -6.71 -1.48 -11.18
CA ILE A 77 -7.76 -2.49 -11.29
C ILE A 77 -8.89 -2.16 -10.32
N LEU A 78 -8.57 -1.89 -9.05
CA LEU A 78 -9.55 -1.60 -8.01
C LEU A 78 -10.30 -0.28 -8.25
N LYS A 79 -9.67 0.72 -8.87
CA LYS A 79 -10.35 1.96 -9.29
C LYS A 79 -11.41 1.75 -10.37
N LYS A 80 -11.26 0.72 -11.20
CA LYS A 80 -12.21 0.35 -12.27
C LYS A 80 -13.27 -0.65 -11.79
N ALA A 81 -13.03 -1.29 -10.66
CA ALA A 81 -14.00 -2.17 -10.02
C ALA A 81 -15.01 -1.33 -9.24
N ASP A 82 -16.22 -1.87 -9.06
CA ASP A 82 -17.20 -1.35 -8.11
C ASP A 82 -16.66 -1.49 -6.67
N ALA A 83 -17.44 -1.10 -5.66
CA ALA A 83 -17.06 -1.29 -4.27
C ALA A 83 -16.81 -2.78 -3.97
N VAL A 84 -15.53 -3.17 -3.82
CA VAL A 84 -15.10 -4.52 -3.48
C VAL A 84 -14.60 -4.57 -2.05
N ASP A 85 -15.12 -5.53 -1.29
CA ASP A 85 -14.65 -5.82 0.07
C ASP A 85 -13.31 -6.54 0.06
N ALA A 86 -12.48 -6.26 1.05
CA ALA A 86 -11.21 -6.96 1.29
C ALA A 86 -11.46 -8.34 1.92
N LYS A 87 -12.20 -9.21 1.21
CA LYS A 87 -12.58 -10.54 1.67
C LYS A 87 -12.36 -11.56 0.56
N VAL A 88 -11.85 -12.73 0.95
CA VAL A 88 -11.62 -13.87 0.07
C VAL A 88 -12.44 -15.05 0.57
N ASN A 89 -13.11 -15.73 -0.35
CA ASN A 89 -13.68 -17.05 -0.15
C ASN A 89 -12.70 -18.10 -0.73
N PRO A 90 -12.03 -18.90 0.12
CA PRO A 90 -11.08 -19.91 -0.34
C PRO A 90 -11.70 -20.96 -1.27
N ALA A 91 -13.00 -21.23 -1.15
CA ALA A 91 -13.71 -22.20 -1.99
C ALA A 91 -13.86 -21.73 -3.45
N LEU A 92 -13.70 -20.44 -3.73
CA LEU A 92 -13.75 -19.86 -5.07
C LEU A 92 -12.36 -19.69 -5.71
N LEU A 93 -11.28 -20.07 -5.02
CA LEU A 93 -9.93 -20.03 -5.57
C LEU A 93 -9.68 -21.27 -6.44
N GLN A 94 -9.58 -21.07 -7.74
CA GLN A 94 -9.41 -22.13 -8.74
C GLN A 94 -7.94 -22.33 -9.10
N GLU A 95 -7.20 -21.24 -9.33
CA GLU A 95 -5.83 -21.31 -9.82
C GLU A 95 -4.81 -21.55 -8.68
N PRO A 96 -3.75 -22.34 -8.90
CA PRO A 96 -2.70 -22.52 -7.90
C PRO A 96 -2.04 -21.21 -7.47
N ALA A 97 -1.91 -20.25 -8.40
CA ALA A 97 -1.27 -18.96 -8.14
C ALA A 97 -2.08 -18.07 -7.19
N GLU A 98 -3.42 -18.03 -7.30
CA GLU A 98 -4.26 -17.25 -6.37
C GLU A 98 -4.34 -17.91 -4.98
N GLN A 99 -4.30 -19.24 -4.93
CA GLN A 99 -4.18 -19.97 -3.66
C GLN A 99 -2.86 -19.68 -2.97
N ALA A 100 -1.74 -19.72 -3.71
CA ALA A 100 -0.42 -19.41 -3.19
C ALA A 100 -0.32 -17.97 -2.67
N LEU A 101 -0.84 -16.99 -3.42
CA LEU A 101 -0.89 -15.60 -2.99
C LEU A 101 -1.73 -15.42 -1.71
N HIS A 102 -2.89 -16.05 -1.64
CA HIS A 102 -3.74 -16.00 -0.45
C HIS A 102 -3.03 -16.59 0.78
N GLN A 103 -2.37 -17.74 0.64
CA GLN A 103 -1.62 -18.36 1.74
C GLN A 103 -0.43 -17.50 2.18
N ALA A 104 0.32 -16.92 1.23
CA ALA A 104 1.43 -16.03 1.52
C ALA A 104 0.95 -14.77 2.30
N LEU A 105 -0.20 -14.21 1.90
CA LEU A 105 -0.83 -13.10 2.62
C LEU A 105 -1.23 -13.48 4.04
N LEU A 106 -1.85 -14.65 4.24
CA LEU A 106 -2.23 -15.13 5.58
C LEU A 106 -1.00 -15.34 6.47
N ALA A 107 0.12 -15.80 5.92
CA ALA A 107 1.36 -16.02 6.66
C ALA A 107 2.09 -14.71 7.03
N VAL A 108 2.06 -13.71 6.14
CA VAL A 108 2.77 -12.43 6.32
C VAL A 108 1.97 -11.43 7.14
N SER A 109 0.64 -11.37 6.96
CA SER A 109 -0.23 -10.40 7.64
C SER A 109 -0.01 -10.30 9.16
N PRO A 110 0.02 -11.41 9.94
CA PRO A 110 0.24 -11.31 11.39
C PRO A 110 1.65 -10.80 11.75
N LYS A 111 2.68 -11.16 10.95
CA LYS A 111 4.05 -10.67 11.17
C LYS A 111 4.15 -9.17 10.89
N ALA A 112 3.61 -8.73 9.76
CA ALA A 112 3.55 -7.31 9.41
C ALA A 112 2.76 -6.52 10.48
N GLN A 113 1.62 -7.05 10.95
CA GLN A 113 0.83 -6.43 12.01
C GLN A 113 1.62 -6.31 13.33
N ALA A 114 2.35 -7.34 13.75
CA ALA A 114 3.19 -7.28 14.94
C ALA A 114 4.27 -6.20 14.86
N HIS A 115 4.95 -6.07 13.70
CA HIS A 115 5.92 -5.01 13.46
C HIS A 115 5.27 -3.62 13.47
N TRP A 116 4.07 -3.49 12.91
CA TRP A 116 3.31 -2.24 12.96
C TRP A 116 2.99 -1.82 14.39
N ASP A 117 2.52 -2.75 15.23
CA ASP A 117 2.17 -2.47 16.62
C ASP A 117 3.41 -2.14 17.47
N ALA A 118 4.57 -2.70 17.12
CA ALA A 118 5.86 -2.34 17.69
C ALA A 118 6.42 -0.99 17.18
N GLY A 119 5.80 -0.37 16.17
CA GLY A 119 6.29 0.85 15.52
C GLY A 119 7.51 0.64 14.61
N ASP A 120 7.82 -0.60 14.25
CA ASP A 120 8.89 -0.97 13.33
C ASP A 120 8.34 -1.07 11.90
N TYR A 121 8.27 0.07 11.23
CA TYR A 121 7.75 0.15 9.87
C TYR A 121 8.71 -0.48 8.84
N THR A 122 10.01 -0.52 9.13
CA THR A 122 11.01 -1.10 8.25
C THR A 122 10.81 -2.60 8.17
N ALA A 123 10.73 -3.28 9.31
CA ALA A 123 10.47 -4.71 9.35
C ALA A 123 9.08 -5.07 8.79
N ASN A 124 8.08 -4.19 8.96
CA ASN A 124 6.77 -4.35 8.34
C ASN A 124 6.87 -4.43 6.80
N LEU A 125 7.54 -3.46 6.17
CA LEU A 125 7.72 -3.45 4.71
C LEU A 125 8.61 -4.59 4.21
N GLN A 126 9.67 -4.93 4.95
CA GLN A 126 10.54 -6.07 4.62
C GLN A 126 9.79 -7.41 4.68
N ALA A 127 8.89 -7.59 5.66
CA ALA A 127 8.06 -8.78 5.73
C ALA A 127 7.14 -8.93 4.50
N LEU A 128 6.75 -7.83 3.86
CA LEU A 128 5.96 -7.84 2.63
C LEU A 128 6.78 -8.12 1.37
N ALA A 129 8.12 -7.99 1.42
CA ALA A 129 8.99 -8.23 0.27
C ALA A 129 8.87 -9.67 -0.27
N VAL A 130 8.58 -10.64 0.61
CA VAL A 130 8.37 -12.05 0.26
C VAL A 130 7.14 -12.28 -0.62
N LEU A 131 6.23 -11.30 -0.71
CA LEU A 131 5.05 -11.38 -1.56
C LEU A 131 5.36 -11.14 -3.03
N ARG A 132 6.59 -10.74 -3.40
CA ARG A 132 6.96 -10.47 -4.79
C ARG A 132 6.64 -11.66 -5.70
N GLU A 133 7.23 -12.82 -5.43
CA GLU A 133 7.07 -14.02 -6.26
C GLU A 133 5.61 -14.45 -6.42
N PRO A 134 4.79 -14.58 -5.35
CA PRO A 134 3.39 -14.96 -5.52
C PRO A 134 2.54 -13.89 -6.21
N VAL A 135 2.91 -12.61 -6.12
CA VAL A 135 2.22 -11.53 -6.84
C VAL A 135 2.52 -11.59 -8.34
N ASP A 136 3.78 -11.79 -8.70
CA ASP A 136 4.18 -11.95 -10.11
C ASP A 136 3.48 -13.18 -10.71
N ALA A 137 3.55 -14.34 -10.03
CA ALA A 137 2.88 -15.56 -10.45
C ALA A 137 1.35 -15.41 -10.57
N PHE A 138 0.71 -14.66 -9.67
CA PHE A 138 -0.72 -14.35 -9.78
C PHE A 138 -1.02 -13.57 -11.05
N PHE A 139 -0.23 -12.53 -11.37
CA PHE A 139 -0.49 -11.72 -12.54
C PHE A 139 -0.16 -12.39 -13.88
N ASP A 140 0.73 -13.38 -13.86
CA ASP A 140 1.07 -14.19 -15.02
C ASP A 140 0.07 -15.32 -15.26
N GLY A 141 -0.44 -15.93 -14.18
CA GLY A 141 -1.31 -17.10 -14.24
C GLY A 141 -2.81 -16.83 -14.10
N VAL A 142 -3.22 -15.65 -13.60
CA VAL A 142 -4.61 -15.39 -13.20
C VAL A 142 -5.20 -14.20 -13.93
N MET A 143 -6.27 -14.45 -14.69
CA MET A 143 -7.07 -13.39 -15.30
C MET A 143 -8.04 -12.80 -14.26
N VAL A 144 -7.75 -11.59 -13.78
CA VAL A 144 -8.54 -10.92 -12.74
C VAL A 144 -9.97 -10.61 -13.20
N ASN A 145 -10.14 -10.19 -14.45
CA ASN A 145 -11.45 -9.89 -15.05
C ASN A 145 -12.13 -11.15 -15.60
N ALA A 146 -12.39 -12.13 -14.73
CA ALA A 146 -13.14 -13.33 -15.10
C ALA A 146 -14.59 -12.98 -15.51
N GLU A 147 -15.18 -13.83 -16.36
CA GLU A 147 -16.57 -13.72 -16.79
C GLU A 147 -17.54 -13.97 -15.63
N ALA A 148 -17.24 -14.97 -14.80
CA ALA A 148 -17.99 -15.27 -13.60
C ALA A 148 -17.82 -14.15 -12.56
N MET A 149 -18.93 -13.48 -12.21
CA MET A 149 -18.94 -12.35 -11.30
C MET A 149 -18.35 -12.70 -9.92
N ASP A 150 -18.75 -13.83 -9.35
CA ASP A 150 -18.28 -14.25 -8.01
C ASP A 150 -16.77 -14.49 -7.97
N LEU A 151 -16.22 -15.09 -9.04
CA LEU A 151 -14.78 -15.32 -9.17
C LEU A 151 -14.02 -14.00 -9.33
N ARG A 152 -14.54 -13.09 -10.16
CA ARG A 152 -13.97 -11.75 -10.36
C ARG A 152 -13.94 -10.97 -9.04
N LEU A 153 -15.05 -10.97 -8.30
CA LEU A 153 -15.14 -10.31 -6.99
C LEU A 153 -14.17 -10.93 -5.98
N ASN A 154 -14.04 -12.26 -5.95
CA ASN A 154 -13.10 -12.94 -5.07
C ASN A 154 -11.64 -12.56 -5.37
N ARG A 155 -11.26 -12.53 -6.64
CA ARG A 155 -9.92 -12.10 -7.10
C ARG A 155 -9.66 -10.63 -6.77
N GLN A 156 -10.63 -9.76 -7.01
CA GLN A 156 -10.53 -8.35 -6.63
C GLN A 156 -10.44 -8.16 -5.11
N GLY A 157 -11.14 -8.99 -4.32
CA GLY A 157 -11.04 -8.99 -2.86
C GLY A 157 -9.64 -9.39 -2.37
N LEU A 158 -9.03 -10.41 -2.99
CA LEU A 158 -7.64 -10.79 -2.73
C LEU A 158 -6.67 -9.64 -3.04
N LEU A 159 -6.84 -8.99 -4.20
CA LEU A 159 -6.04 -7.82 -4.56
C LEU A 159 -6.27 -6.64 -3.61
N LYS A 160 -7.50 -6.44 -3.13
CA LYS A 160 -7.81 -5.40 -2.14
C LYS A 160 -7.11 -5.67 -0.81
N MET A 161 -7.11 -6.91 -0.32
CA MET A 161 -6.36 -7.30 0.88
C MET A 161 -4.87 -7.00 0.73
N LEU A 162 -4.26 -7.40 -0.39
CA LEU A 162 -2.87 -7.11 -0.71
C LEU A 162 -2.59 -5.60 -0.75
N HIS A 163 -3.43 -4.84 -1.43
CA HIS A 163 -3.30 -3.38 -1.54
C HIS A 163 -3.35 -2.69 -0.18
N LEU A 164 -4.24 -3.12 0.71
CA LEU A 164 -4.33 -2.57 2.07
C LEU A 164 -3.10 -2.93 2.91
N ALA A 165 -2.57 -4.14 2.78
CA ALA A 165 -1.36 -4.56 3.48
C ALA A 165 -0.14 -3.73 3.02
N MET A 166 0.02 -3.56 1.70
CA MET A 166 1.13 -2.82 1.09
C MET A 166 1.11 -1.32 1.39
N ASN A 167 -0.07 -0.69 1.41
CA ASN A 167 -0.17 0.78 1.56
C ASN A 167 -0.38 1.25 3.01
N ARG A 168 -0.13 0.38 4.00
CA ARG A 168 -0.32 0.73 5.40
C ARG A 168 0.73 1.71 5.93
N VAL A 169 1.98 1.50 5.54
CA VAL A 169 3.13 2.33 5.95
C VAL A 169 3.22 3.59 5.08
N ALA A 170 3.14 3.42 3.77
CA ALA A 170 3.26 4.48 2.76
C ALA A 170 2.53 4.05 1.47
N ASP A 171 2.16 5.01 0.63
CA ASP A 171 1.64 4.75 -0.72
C ASP A 171 2.78 4.24 -1.62
N LEU A 172 2.95 2.92 -1.68
CA LEU A 172 4.02 2.29 -2.47
C LEU A 172 3.84 2.51 -3.98
N SER A 173 2.64 2.88 -4.44
CA SER A 173 2.41 3.14 -5.87
C SER A 173 3.17 4.37 -6.36
N ARG A 174 3.55 5.29 -5.46
CA ARG A 174 4.35 6.48 -5.74
C ARG A 174 5.85 6.20 -5.91
N LEU A 175 6.30 5.02 -5.48
CA LEU A 175 7.66 4.53 -5.69
C LEU A 175 7.84 3.88 -7.07
N ALA A 176 6.73 3.50 -7.71
CA ALA A 176 6.76 2.98 -9.08
C ALA A 176 6.93 4.13 -10.08
N ALA A 177 8.08 4.16 -10.73
CA ALA A 177 8.38 5.08 -11.84
C ALA A 177 7.28 5.10 -12.92
#